data_AF-A0A373GEW3-F1
#
_entry.id   AF-A0A373GEW3-F1
#
_cell.length_a   1.000
_cell.length_b   1.000
_cell.length_c   1.000
_cell.angle_alpha   90.00
_cell.angle_beta   90.00
_cell.angle_gamma   90.00
#
_symmetry.space_group_name_H-M   'P 1'
#
loop_
_entity.id
_entity.type
_entity.pdbx_description
1 polymer ?
#
loop_
_entity_poly.entity_id
_entity_poly.type
_entity_poly.pdbx_seq_one_letter_code
_entity_poly.pdbx_strand_id
1 'polypeptide(L)'
;MIMKNNINRLTLLLLVLLGGVGFTSCSDDDNDFIELPTIEMPQSEAGPVSIDYREILDAGSYVYDYTIKLDKPAATTLLCDIAVDESMVEAYNAANNTSYKMMPAFVYELQAKNAIVKAGQQESNSLSVKFSSLFGLVEGEEYLLPIVATIDETCVGQFVTDTRSVSYFTISIDGELDYIPGLNMSSYSTDMYRTLSFANDEVVTIEDNTHTFEMLVYPYSWHSGTNYIGTWRGKDTNNNNEVFSGCELRVTGATGASNIGNRQCDLTLANQNITLPANQWVRLTITCDGTKTGQNTEVAYRLYINGEEVASAKPTKRWGPSSSQRFKVGYTLTGIQFGNTSSSMYFDGLISDIRMWKKCLTAEEVKANLRTIASPSSSDLYGYWKLDEGEGNTLKDSSGNGRDLTFPASANIIWNAEFNDLPQNN
;
A
#
# COMPACT_ATOMS: atom_id res chain seq x y z
N MET A 1 -99.58 13.83 -22.97
CA MET A 1 -98.42 13.87 -23.88
C MET A 1 -98.68 15.02 -24.87
N ILE A 2 -98.37 16.29 -24.60
CA ILE A 2 -97.20 16.88 -23.90
C ILE A 2 -95.92 16.45 -24.64
N MET A 3 -95.14 17.31 -25.33
CA MET A 3 -95.17 18.78 -25.60
C MET A 3 -94.27 19.05 -26.86
N LYS A 4 -94.28 20.11 -27.71
CA LYS A 4 -94.66 21.56 -27.70
C LYS A 4 -93.74 22.45 -26.84
N ASN A 5 -93.26 23.66 -27.23
CA ASN A 5 -93.39 24.57 -28.41
C ASN A 5 -92.26 25.67 -28.28
N ASN A 6 -91.81 26.49 -29.25
CA ASN A 6 -91.87 26.52 -30.73
C ASN A 6 -90.91 27.61 -31.34
N ILE A 7 -90.18 27.29 -32.42
CA ILE A 7 -90.00 28.09 -33.68
C ILE A 7 -89.44 29.57 -33.68
N ASN A 8 -88.37 29.79 -34.48
CA ASN A 8 -87.97 30.98 -35.31
C ASN A 8 -87.24 32.27 -34.81
N ARG A 9 -86.07 32.51 -35.45
CA ARG A 9 -85.63 33.67 -36.31
C ARG A 9 -85.10 35.03 -35.77
N LEU A 10 -83.95 35.42 -36.38
CA LEU A 10 -83.43 36.78 -36.73
C LEU A 10 -83.10 37.72 -35.53
N THR A 11 -82.15 38.68 -35.61
CA THR A 11 -81.77 39.57 -36.73
C THR A 11 -80.23 39.83 -36.81
N LEU A 12 -79.76 40.90 -37.47
CA LEU A 12 -78.41 41.08 -38.06
C LEU A 12 -77.62 42.30 -37.48
N LEU A 13 -76.28 42.23 -37.59
CA LEU A 13 -75.20 43.26 -37.44
C LEU A 13 -75.51 44.70 -36.95
N LEU A 14 -74.59 45.25 -36.12
CA LEU A 14 -73.97 46.58 -36.38
C LEU A 14 -72.58 46.74 -35.69
N LEU A 15 -71.88 47.85 -35.95
CA LEU A 15 -70.45 48.09 -35.63
C LEU A 15 -70.19 49.15 -34.52
N VAL A 16 -69.11 48.93 -33.76
CA VAL A 16 -68.08 49.89 -33.25
C VAL A 16 -68.51 51.21 -32.57
N LEU A 17 -68.10 51.40 -31.30
CA LEU A 17 -67.23 52.53 -30.88
C LEU A 17 -66.56 52.31 -29.49
N LEU A 18 -65.61 53.18 -29.12
CA LEU A 18 -64.70 53.04 -27.96
C LEU A 18 -65.30 53.51 -26.62
N GLY A 19 -64.79 53.03 -25.47
CA GLY A 19 -65.01 53.69 -24.18
C GLY A 19 -64.48 53.00 -22.90
N GLY A 20 -63.23 53.28 -22.50
CA GLY A 20 -62.86 53.52 -21.09
C GLY A 20 -62.71 52.34 -20.08
N VAL A 21 -61.45 51.88 -19.93
CA VAL A 21 -60.76 51.40 -18.70
C VAL A 21 -61.57 50.84 -17.51
N GLY A 22 -61.26 49.60 -17.11
CA GLY A 22 -61.75 49.00 -15.86
C GLY A 22 -61.05 47.69 -15.48
N PHE A 23 -59.72 47.69 -15.33
CA PHE A 23 -58.97 46.49 -14.94
C PHE A 23 -59.17 46.17 -13.45
N THR A 24 -59.79 45.03 -13.15
CA THR A 24 -59.66 44.35 -11.86
C THR A 24 -58.73 43.16 -12.04
N SER A 25 -57.45 43.32 -11.68
CA SER A 25 -56.51 42.20 -11.62
C SER A 25 -56.95 41.26 -10.51
N CYS A 26 -57.28 40.01 -10.85
CA CYS A 26 -57.04 38.93 -9.91
C CYS A 26 -55.52 38.70 -9.94
N SER A 27 -54.87 38.84 -8.80
CA SER A 27 -53.55 38.26 -8.59
C SER A 27 -53.76 36.79 -8.25
N ASP A 28 -53.55 35.91 -9.21
CA ASP A 28 -53.31 34.51 -8.89
C ASP A 28 -51.96 34.46 -8.18
N ASP A 29 -51.94 34.08 -6.89
CA ASP A 29 -50.72 33.86 -6.12
C ASP A 29 -50.09 32.54 -6.58
N ASP A 30 -49.49 32.55 -7.77
CA ASP A 30 -48.54 31.53 -8.21
C ASP A 30 -47.36 31.54 -7.23
N ASN A 31 -47.41 30.63 -6.25
CA ASN A 31 -46.27 30.30 -5.43
C ASN A 31 -45.27 29.56 -6.32
N ASP A 32 -44.39 30.32 -6.98
CA ASP A 32 -43.18 29.81 -7.64
C ASP A 32 -42.32 29.07 -6.61
N PHE A 33 -42.57 27.76 -6.47
CA PHE A 33 -41.68 26.85 -5.78
C PHE A 33 -40.38 26.81 -6.57
N ILE A 34 -39.37 27.55 -6.09
CA ILE A 34 -38.03 27.56 -6.67
C ILE A 34 -37.45 26.15 -6.52
N GLU A 35 -37.57 25.37 -7.58
CA GLU A 35 -37.07 24.00 -7.67
C GLU A 35 -35.54 24.03 -7.76
N LEU A 36 -34.90 24.03 -6.58
CA LEU A 36 -33.44 24.04 -6.41
C LEU A 36 -32.75 22.97 -7.28
N PRO A 37 -31.49 23.16 -7.71
CA PRO A 37 -30.76 22.14 -8.46
C PRO A 37 -30.44 20.92 -7.59
N THR A 38 -30.60 19.73 -8.15
CA THR A 38 -30.33 18.45 -7.48
C THR A 38 -28.91 17.96 -7.79
N ILE A 39 -28.22 17.46 -6.76
CA ILE A 39 -26.85 16.94 -6.85
C ILE A 39 -26.87 15.48 -7.30
N GLU A 40 -26.33 15.24 -8.49
CA GLU A 40 -26.23 13.91 -9.10
C GLU A 40 -24.77 13.50 -9.23
N MET A 41 -24.44 12.31 -8.74
CA MET A 41 -23.29 11.55 -9.21
C MET A 41 -23.79 10.59 -10.30
N PRO A 42 -23.37 10.73 -11.58
CA PRO A 42 -23.98 9.98 -12.70
C PRO A 42 -23.95 8.45 -12.59
N GLN A 43 -23.06 7.89 -11.76
CA GLN A 43 -22.96 6.45 -11.54
C GLN A 43 -24.11 5.91 -10.69
N SER A 44 -24.74 6.75 -9.85
CA SER A 44 -25.84 6.36 -8.95
C SER A 44 -27.01 5.68 -9.66
N GLU A 45 -27.38 6.16 -10.86
CA GLU A 45 -28.46 5.59 -11.68
C GLU A 45 -28.04 4.32 -12.45
N ALA A 46 -26.74 4.13 -12.69
CA ALA A 46 -26.20 2.98 -13.41
C ALA A 46 -25.99 1.75 -12.50
N GLY A 47 -26.03 1.94 -11.17
CA GLY A 47 -25.58 0.96 -10.19
C GLY A 47 -24.08 1.09 -9.88
N PRO A 48 -23.51 0.19 -9.06
CA PRO A 48 -22.11 0.32 -8.64
C PRO A 48 -21.13 0.20 -9.81
N VAL A 49 -20.12 1.07 -9.82
CA VAL A 49 -18.99 0.97 -10.74
C VAL A 49 -18.14 -0.23 -10.32
N SER A 50 -18.22 -1.31 -11.08
CA SER A 50 -17.37 -2.49 -10.89
C SER A 50 -15.93 -2.17 -11.31
N ILE A 51 -14.99 -2.34 -10.38
CA ILE A 51 -13.55 -2.23 -10.59
C ILE A 51 -13.00 -3.65 -10.75
N ASP A 52 -12.41 -3.96 -11.91
CA ASP A 52 -11.69 -5.23 -12.04
C ASP A 52 -10.36 -5.13 -11.29
N TYR A 53 -10.21 -5.94 -10.24
CA TYR A 53 -9.00 -5.99 -9.44
C TYR A 53 -7.76 -6.43 -10.26
N ARG A 54 -7.98 -7.04 -11.43
CA ARG A 54 -6.93 -7.40 -12.38
C ARG A 54 -6.21 -6.19 -12.98
N GLU A 55 -6.89 -5.05 -13.15
CA GLU A 55 -6.21 -3.82 -13.60
C GLU A 55 -5.26 -3.26 -12.53
N ILE A 56 -5.58 -3.46 -11.24
CA ILE A 56 -4.72 -3.08 -10.12
C ILE A 56 -3.54 -4.06 -9.97
N LEU A 57 -3.75 -5.35 -10.25
CA LEU A 57 -2.68 -6.36 -10.38
C LEU A 57 -1.68 -5.99 -11.51
N ASP A 58 -2.19 -5.76 -12.72
CA ASP A 58 -1.36 -5.57 -13.92
C ASP A 58 -0.64 -4.21 -13.97
N ALA A 59 -1.23 -3.16 -13.37
CA ALA A 59 -0.69 -1.79 -13.41
C ALA A 59 -0.25 -1.23 -12.04
N GLY A 60 -0.41 -1.98 -10.95
CA GLY A 60 -0.18 -1.54 -9.57
C GLY A 60 -1.21 -0.54 -9.03
N SER A 61 -2.04 0.06 -9.89
CA SER A 61 -3.19 0.87 -9.48
C SER A 61 -4.17 1.11 -10.63
N TYR A 62 -5.45 1.26 -10.29
CA TYR A 62 -6.51 1.75 -11.15
C TYR A 62 -6.95 3.15 -10.70
N VAL A 63 -7.41 4.00 -11.63
CA VAL A 63 -7.94 5.34 -11.31
C VAL A 63 -9.26 5.53 -12.05
N TYR A 64 -10.32 5.87 -11.32
CA TYR A 64 -11.61 6.23 -11.88
C TYR A 64 -11.86 7.73 -11.76
N ASP A 65 -11.92 8.42 -12.91
CA ASP A 65 -12.26 9.83 -13.01
C ASP A 65 -13.78 10.04 -13.13
N TYR A 66 -14.31 11.02 -12.38
CA TYR A 66 -15.73 11.36 -12.38
C TYR A 66 -15.98 12.84 -12.08
N THR A 67 -17.23 13.28 -12.25
CA THR A 67 -17.70 14.62 -11.85
C THR A 67 -19.04 14.51 -11.12
N ILE A 68 -19.34 15.49 -10.29
CA ILE A 68 -20.71 15.79 -9.86
C ILE A 68 -21.40 16.57 -10.98
N LYS A 69 -22.68 16.27 -11.19
CA LYS A 69 -23.57 17.00 -12.10
C LYS A 69 -24.75 17.61 -11.35
N LEU A 70 -25.39 18.58 -12.01
CA LEU A 70 -26.66 19.15 -11.61
C LEU A 70 -27.70 19.00 -12.73
N ASP A 71 -28.91 18.60 -12.34
CA ASP A 71 -30.10 18.53 -13.19
C ASP A 71 -30.37 19.83 -14.00
N LYS A 72 -30.06 20.99 -13.41
CA LYS A 72 -30.13 22.32 -14.03
C LYS A 72 -28.91 23.18 -13.64
N PRO A 73 -28.54 24.23 -14.40
CA PRO A 73 -27.37 25.05 -14.12
C PRO A 73 -27.40 25.70 -12.72
N ALA A 74 -26.26 25.68 -12.03
CA ALA A 74 -26.13 26.19 -10.67
C ALA A 74 -26.47 27.70 -10.60
N ALA A 75 -27.47 28.09 -9.81
CA ALA A 75 -27.84 29.50 -9.66
C ALA A 75 -26.78 30.30 -8.87
N THR A 76 -26.18 29.66 -7.87
CA THR A 76 -25.00 30.11 -7.13
C THR A 76 -23.84 29.12 -7.39
N THR A 77 -22.66 29.35 -6.80
CA THR A 77 -21.60 28.32 -6.82
C THR A 77 -21.91 27.28 -5.75
N LEU A 78 -21.98 26.01 -6.14
CA LEU A 78 -22.01 24.88 -5.23
C LEU A 78 -20.59 24.55 -4.75
N LEU A 79 -20.45 24.31 -3.45
CA LEU A 79 -19.31 23.66 -2.81
C LEU A 79 -19.78 22.37 -2.15
N CYS A 80 -19.02 21.29 -2.34
CA CYS A 80 -19.25 20.01 -1.65
C CYS A 80 -17.95 19.41 -1.13
N ASP A 81 -18.00 18.84 0.07
CA ASP A 81 -17.01 17.88 0.53
C ASP A 81 -17.32 16.49 -0.06
N ILE A 82 -16.24 15.76 -0.39
CA ILE A 82 -16.30 14.40 -0.93
C ILE A 82 -15.69 13.46 0.10
N ALA A 83 -16.53 12.59 0.65
CA ALA A 83 -16.20 11.69 1.75
C ALA A 83 -16.68 10.26 1.48
N VAL A 84 -16.21 9.32 2.29
CA VAL A 84 -16.74 7.95 2.36
C VAL A 84 -17.70 7.87 3.54
N ASP A 85 -18.86 7.26 3.34
CA ASP A 85 -19.84 7.00 4.41
C ASP A 85 -20.08 5.50 4.55
N GLU A 86 -19.28 4.86 5.40
CA GLU A 86 -19.33 3.42 5.68
C GLU A 86 -20.73 2.95 6.13
N SER A 87 -21.55 3.83 6.71
CA SER A 87 -22.90 3.49 7.18
C SER A 87 -23.87 3.16 6.05
N MET A 88 -23.60 3.61 4.82
CA MET A 88 -24.45 3.36 3.67
C MET A 88 -24.40 1.90 3.17
N VAL A 89 -23.41 1.10 3.57
CA VAL A 89 -23.25 -0.28 3.08
C VAL A 89 -24.41 -1.19 3.53
N GLU A 90 -24.85 -1.08 4.79
CA GLU A 90 -26.00 -1.85 5.29
C GLU A 90 -27.30 -1.44 4.58
N ALA A 91 -27.50 -0.13 4.40
CA ALA A 91 -28.67 0.41 3.72
C ALA A 91 -28.72 0.00 2.23
N TYR A 92 -27.58 0.04 1.53
CA TYR A 92 -27.45 -0.41 0.16
C TYR A 92 -27.76 -1.90 0.02
N ASN A 93 -27.17 -2.74 0.89
CA ASN A 93 -27.41 -4.19 0.90
C ASN A 93 -28.88 -4.54 1.14
N ALA A 94 -29.54 -3.86 2.09
CA ALA A 94 -30.96 -4.04 2.38
C ALA A 94 -31.87 -3.58 1.23
N ALA A 95 -31.50 -2.52 0.49
CA ALA A 95 -32.27 -2.02 -0.64
C ALA A 95 -32.12 -2.87 -1.90
N ASN A 96 -30.93 -3.45 -2.14
CA ASN A 96 -30.60 -4.16 -3.39
C ASN A 96 -30.57 -5.69 -3.26
N ASN A 97 -30.79 -6.24 -2.06
CA ASN A 97 -30.66 -7.68 -1.76
C ASN A 97 -29.24 -8.21 -2.10
N THR A 98 -28.22 -7.47 -1.65
CA THR A 98 -26.79 -7.81 -1.79
C THR A 98 -26.15 -8.02 -0.41
N SER A 99 -24.91 -8.49 -0.37
CA SER A 99 -24.18 -8.79 0.87
C SER A 99 -22.74 -8.27 0.87
N TYR A 100 -22.51 -7.10 0.27
CA TYR A 100 -21.20 -6.48 0.20
C TYR A 100 -20.64 -6.15 1.59
N LYS A 101 -19.32 -6.32 1.76
CA LYS A 101 -18.57 -5.78 2.90
C LYS A 101 -18.16 -4.33 2.63
N MET A 102 -17.90 -3.55 3.66
CA MET A 102 -17.25 -2.23 3.49
C MET A 102 -15.84 -2.43 2.91
N MET A 103 -15.52 -1.69 1.84
CA MET A 103 -14.19 -1.69 1.25
C MET A 103 -13.17 -1.09 2.24
N PRO A 104 -12.08 -1.80 2.62
CA PRO A 104 -11.13 -1.29 3.61
C PRO A 104 -10.41 -0.02 3.15
N ALA A 105 -10.21 0.93 4.08
CA ALA A 105 -9.68 2.26 3.79
C ALA A 105 -8.24 2.32 3.23
N PHE A 106 -7.48 1.22 3.24
CA PHE A 106 -6.16 1.13 2.60
C PHE A 106 -6.22 0.77 1.10
N VAL A 107 -7.38 0.35 0.59
CA VAL A 107 -7.57 -0.04 -0.82
C VAL A 107 -7.56 1.17 -1.75
N TYR A 108 -8.09 2.31 -1.28
CA TYR A 108 -8.44 3.46 -2.11
C TYR A 108 -7.92 4.81 -1.57
N GLU A 109 -7.77 5.77 -2.47
CA GLU A 109 -7.41 7.16 -2.21
C GLU A 109 -8.36 8.11 -2.95
N LEU A 110 -9.01 9.02 -2.22
CA LEU A 110 -9.76 10.15 -2.81
C LEU A 110 -8.77 11.27 -3.17
N GLN A 111 -8.42 11.41 -4.45
CA GLN A 111 -7.37 12.33 -4.90
C GLN A 111 -7.80 13.80 -4.84
N ALA A 112 -9.11 14.05 -4.90
CA ALA A 112 -9.72 15.34 -4.59
C ALA A 112 -10.89 15.13 -3.64
N LYS A 113 -10.89 15.86 -2.51
CA LYS A 113 -11.94 15.77 -1.47
C LYS A 113 -12.95 16.91 -1.53
N ASN A 114 -12.90 17.74 -2.56
CA ASN A 114 -13.69 18.96 -2.70
C ASN A 114 -14.19 19.05 -4.15
N ALA A 115 -15.48 19.35 -4.32
CA ALA A 115 -16.11 19.57 -5.62
C ALA A 115 -16.75 20.96 -5.70
N ILE A 116 -16.58 21.62 -6.85
CA ILE A 116 -17.01 23.00 -7.08
C ILE A 116 -17.75 23.08 -8.42
N VAL A 117 -19.08 23.27 -8.38
CA VAL A 117 -19.87 23.63 -9.57
C VAL A 117 -20.06 25.15 -9.55
N LYS A 118 -19.41 25.86 -10.48
CA LYS A 118 -19.48 27.32 -10.54
C LYS A 118 -20.88 27.78 -10.97
N ALA A 119 -21.31 28.95 -10.49
CA ALA A 119 -22.55 29.58 -10.95
C ALA A 119 -22.63 29.62 -12.49
N GLY A 120 -23.76 29.18 -13.05
CA GLY A 120 -24.00 29.03 -14.48
C GLY A 120 -23.38 27.78 -15.12
N GLN A 121 -22.84 26.83 -14.36
CA GLN A 121 -22.36 25.52 -14.85
C GLN A 121 -23.23 24.37 -14.33
N GLN A 122 -23.11 23.19 -14.94
CA GLN A 122 -23.78 21.96 -14.51
C GLN A 122 -22.82 20.86 -14.03
N GLU A 123 -21.51 21.03 -14.16
CA GLU A 123 -20.52 20.00 -13.82
C GLU A 123 -19.42 20.56 -12.89
N SER A 124 -18.89 19.71 -12.03
CA SER A 124 -17.80 20.08 -11.10
C SER A 124 -16.43 20.14 -11.78
N ASN A 125 -15.39 20.52 -11.03
CA ASN A 125 -14.04 20.04 -11.33
C ASN A 125 -14.00 18.51 -11.41
N SER A 126 -13.01 17.97 -12.13
CA SER A 126 -12.71 16.54 -12.08
C SER A 126 -12.45 16.09 -10.64
N LEU A 127 -12.95 14.90 -10.32
CA LEU A 127 -12.68 14.14 -9.12
C LEU A 127 -12.10 12.79 -9.57
N SER A 128 -11.28 12.17 -8.72
CA SER A 128 -10.69 10.86 -9.01
C SER A 128 -10.64 10.03 -7.74
N VAL A 129 -11.04 8.76 -7.83
CA VAL A 129 -10.73 7.74 -6.82
C VAL A 129 -9.70 6.79 -7.41
N LYS A 130 -8.56 6.66 -6.73
CA LYS A 130 -7.49 5.72 -7.05
C LYS A 130 -7.65 4.48 -6.19
N PHE A 131 -7.50 3.30 -6.77
CA PHE A 131 -7.43 2.03 -6.08
C PHE A 131 -6.01 1.49 -6.27
N SER A 132 -5.26 1.26 -5.18
CA SER A 132 -3.85 0.88 -5.25
C SER A 132 -3.35 -0.02 -4.12
N SER A 133 -4.26 -0.69 -3.43
CA SER A 133 -3.95 -1.91 -2.69
C SER A 133 -5.14 -2.83 -2.77
N LEU A 134 -4.88 -4.14 -2.76
CA LEU A 134 -5.89 -5.19 -2.67
C LEU A 134 -5.60 -6.13 -1.49
N PHE A 135 -4.61 -5.77 -0.65
CA PHE A 135 -4.27 -6.46 0.60
C PHE A 135 -5.51 -6.63 1.48
N GLY A 136 -5.60 -7.71 2.26
CA GLY A 136 -6.72 -7.94 3.18
C GLY A 136 -8.09 -8.15 2.53
N LEU A 137 -8.20 -8.06 1.19
CA LEU A 137 -9.33 -8.58 0.45
C LEU A 137 -9.21 -10.10 0.34
N VAL A 138 -10.34 -10.80 0.34
CA VAL A 138 -10.41 -12.26 0.47
C VAL A 138 -11.15 -12.86 -0.72
N GLU A 139 -10.69 -14.01 -1.20
CA GLU A 139 -11.33 -14.76 -2.28
C GLU A 139 -12.78 -15.14 -1.95
N GLY A 140 -13.68 -14.93 -2.91
CA GLY A 140 -15.12 -15.17 -2.77
C GLY A 140 -15.89 -14.05 -2.06
N GLU A 141 -15.22 -12.94 -1.69
CA GLU A 141 -15.84 -11.79 -1.04
C GLU A 141 -16.01 -10.61 -2.00
N GLU A 142 -17.08 -9.84 -1.78
CA GLU A 142 -17.40 -8.64 -2.54
C GLU A 142 -17.42 -7.41 -1.62
N TYR A 143 -16.84 -6.32 -2.08
CA TYR A 143 -16.61 -5.11 -1.30
C TYR A 143 -17.24 -3.88 -1.97
N LEU A 144 -17.85 -3.00 -1.18
CA LEU A 144 -18.55 -1.80 -1.60
C LEU A 144 -17.92 -0.55 -0.98
N LEU A 145 -17.71 0.47 -1.79
CA LEU A 145 -17.21 1.79 -1.41
C LEU A 145 -18.26 2.86 -1.76
N PRO A 146 -19.05 3.34 -0.77
CA PRO A 146 -19.92 4.50 -0.93
C PRO A 146 -19.13 5.82 -0.82
N ILE A 147 -19.18 6.66 -1.86
CA ILE A 147 -18.61 8.01 -1.89
C ILE A 147 -19.74 9.02 -1.99
N VAL A 148 -19.83 9.94 -1.03
CA VAL A 148 -20.95 10.88 -0.87
C VAL A 148 -20.50 12.32 -1.14
N ALA A 149 -21.36 13.11 -1.77
CA ALA A 149 -21.24 14.57 -1.83
C ALA A 149 -22.06 15.22 -0.71
N THR A 150 -21.37 15.86 0.24
CA THR A 150 -21.99 16.65 1.31
C THR A 150 -21.97 18.13 0.94
N ILE A 151 -23.13 18.79 0.94
CA ILE A 151 -23.24 20.24 0.70
C ILE A 151 -22.53 20.99 1.83
N ASP A 152 -21.63 21.91 1.46
CA ASP A 152 -20.96 22.84 2.40
C ASP A 152 -21.99 23.74 3.14
N GLU A 153 -21.71 24.09 4.41
CA GLU A 153 -22.63 24.89 5.24
C GLU A 153 -23.06 26.21 4.59
N THR A 154 -22.23 26.83 3.75
CA THR A 154 -22.54 28.07 3.02
C THR A 154 -23.45 27.88 1.81
N CYS A 155 -23.64 26.64 1.35
CA CYS A 155 -24.51 26.24 0.24
C CYS A 155 -25.84 25.61 0.68
N VAL A 156 -26.06 25.40 1.99
CA VAL A 156 -27.29 24.80 2.54
C VAL A 156 -28.53 25.60 2.12
N GLY A 157 -29.56 24.88 1.67
CA GLY A 157 -30.82 25.46 1.21
C GLY A 157 -30.79 26.07 -0.20
N GLN A 158 -29.67 25.95 -0.93
CA GLN A 158 -29.55 26.40 -2.33
C GLN A 158 -29.55 25.22 -3.34
N PHE A 159 -29.39 23.99 -2.85
CA PHE A 159 -29.28 22.75 -3.62
C PHE A 159 -29.96 21.59 -2.87
N VAL A 160 -30.27 20.50 -3.57
CA VAL A 160 -30.88 19.28 -3.02
C VAL A 160 -29.91 18.11 -3.12
N THR A 161 -29.80 17.30 -2.06
CA THR A 161 -29.23 15.96 -2.11
C THR A 161 -30.31 14.90 -1.98
N ASP A 162 -30.20 13.81 -2.72
CA ASP A 162 -31.02 12.61 -2.59
C ASP A 162 -30.19 11.33 -2.82
N THR A 163 -30.82 10.20 -3.13
CA THR A 163 -30.13 8.93 -3.42
C THR A 163 -29.18 8.98 -4.61
N ARG A 164 -29.25 10.00 -5.48
CA ARG A 164 -28.32 10.25 -6.58
C ARG A 164 -27.02 10.94 -6.14
N SER A 165 -26.96 11.49 -4.92
CA SER A 165 -25.79 12.24 -4.42
C SER A 165 -24.66 11.36 -3.85
N VAL A 166 -24.71 10.04 -4.13
CA VAL A 166 -23.73 9.03 -3.73
C VAL A 166 -23.32 8.18 -4.93
N SER A 167 -22.02 7.96 -5.12
CA SER A 167 -21.49 6.92 -6.01
C SER A 167 -21.17 5.67 -5.21
N TYR A 168 -21.43 4.51 -5.81
CA TYR A 168 -21.00 3.22 -5.28
C TYR A 168 -19.94 2.63 -6.21
N PHE A 169 -18.86 2.11 -5.64
CA PHE A 169 -17.83 1.37 -6.34
C PHE A 169 -17.72 -0.03 -5.75
N THR A 170 -17.53 -1.06 -6.57
CA THR A 170 -17.40 -2.44 -6.12
C THR A 170 -16.10 -3.10 -6.56
N ILE A 171 -15.55 -3.96 -5.71
CA ILE A 171 -14.49 -4.92 -6.04
C ILE A 171 -14.99 -6.30 -5.60
N SER A 172 -15.03 -7.25 -6.54
CA SER A 172 -15.33 -8.66 -6.26
C SER A 172 -14.09 -9.50 -6.55
N ILE A 173 -13.65 -10.33 -5.60
CA ILE A 173 -12.44 -11.14 -5.73
C ILE A 173 -12.82 -12.58 -6.08
N ASP A 174 -12.65 -12.97 -7.35
CA ASP A 174 -12.99 -14.30 -7.87
C ASP A 174 -11.76 -15.23 -8.09
N GLY A 175 -10.65 -14.97 -7.39
CA GLY A 175 -9.50 -15.88 -7.33
C GLY A 175 -8.50 -15.54 -6.22
N GLU A 176 -7.64 -16.50 -5.89
CA GLU A 176 -6.62 -16.42 -4.83
C GLU A 176 -5.66 -15.22 -5.02
N LEU A 177 -5.55 -14.38 -3.98
CA LEU A 177 -4.65 -13.22 -3.94
C LEU A 177 -3.39 -13.53 -3.14
N ASP A 178 -2.34 -14.00 -3.81
CA ASP A 178 -1.04 -14.31 -3.21
C ASP A 178 -0.28 -13.02 -2.84
N TYR A 179 -0.29 -12.66 -1.55
CA TYR A 179 0.41 -11.52 -0.98
C TYR A 179 1.59 -11.93 -0.12
N ILE A 180 2.64 -11.10 -0.15
CA ILE A 180 3.69 -11.12 0.86
C ILE A 180 3.47 -9.90 1.78
N PRO A 181 3.10 -10.10 3.06
CA PRO A 181 3.08 -9.02 4.05
C PRO A 181 4.51 -8.59 4.40
N GLY A 182 4.67 -7.34 4.84
CA GLY A 182 5.96 -6.79 5.21
C GLY A 182 5.90 -5.54 6.06
N LEU A 183 7.01 -5.28 6.74
CA LEU A 183 7.25 -4.08 7.52
C LEU A 183 7.57 -2.91 6.58
N ASN A 184 6.76 -1.85 6.62
CA ASN A 184 6.97 -0.67 5.79
C ASN A 184 8.07 0.23 6.38
N MET A 185 9.15 0.42 5.62
CA MET A 185 10.32 1.21 6.02
C MET A 185 10.28 2.65 5.49
N SER A 186 9.39 2.97 4.55
CA SER A 186 9.35 4.23 3.79
C SER A 186 9.27 5.50 4.66
N SER A 187 8.60 5.39 5.82
CA SER A 187 8.56 6.47 6.82
C SER A 187 9.83 6.47 7.68
N TYR A 188 10.84 7.26 7.29
CA TYR A 188 12.08 7.40 8.08
C TYR A 188 11.81 7.86 9.52
N SER A 189 12.25 7.06 10.49
CA SER A 189 12.27 7.38 11.91
C SER A 189 13.44 6.65 12.59
N THR A 190 14.19 7.31 13.47
CA THR A 190 15.30 6.69 14.21
C THR A 190 14.88 5.52 15.11
N ASP A 191 13.60 5.43 15.47
CA ASP A 191 13.07 4.31 16.24
C ASP A 191 12.70 3.09 15.38
N MET A 192 12.47 3.28 14.08
CA MET A 192 12.37 2.20 13.08
C MET A 192 13.75 1.81 12.54
N TYR A 193 14.62 2.81 12.31
CA TYR A 193 15.89 2.70 11.57
C TYR A 193 17.08 2.27 12.45
N ARG A 194 16.90 1.22 13.26
CA ARG A 194 17.82 0.84 14.35
C ARG A 194 18.20 -0.65 14.34
N THR A 195 19.20 -1.00 15.17
CA THR A 195 19.36 -2.38 15.64
C THR A 195 18.24 -2.71 16.62
N LEU A 196 17.50 -3.77 16.34
CA LEU A 196 16.74 -4.53 17.34
C LEU A 196 17.63 -5.68 17.83
N SER A 197 17.68 -5.86 19.14
CA SER A 197 18.48 -6.91 19.79
C SER A 197 17.57 -7.99 20.37
N PHE A 198 18.10 -9.20 20.51
CA PHE A 198 17.44 -10.27 21.24
C PHE A 198 17.24 -9.91 22.72
N ALA A 199 16.20 -10.49 23.33
CA ALA A 199 15.87 -10.26 24.74
C ALA A 199 17.05 -10.61 25.68
N ASN A 200 17.14 -9.89 26.80
CA ASN A 200 18.17 -10.10 27.84
C ASN A 200 19.63 -9.99 27.33
N ASP A 201 19.86 -9.23 26.25
CA ASP A 201 21.17 -9.07 25.60
C ASP A 201 21.79 -10.40 25.08
N GLU A 202 20.96 -11.38 24.68
CA GLU A 202 21.42 -12.70 24.19
C GLU A 202 22.52 -12.56 23.12
N VAL A 203 23.60 -13.31 23.31
CA VAL A 203 24.71 -13.45 22.35
C VAL A 203 24.79 -14.90 21.89
N VAL A 204 24.32 -15.15 20.68
CA VAL A 204 24.22 -16.49 20.07
C VAL A 204 25.51 -16.79 19.32
N THR A 205 26.19 -17.90 19.59
CA THR A 205 27.37 -18.29 18.78
C THR A 205 26.96 -18.68 17.36
N ILE A 206 27.69 -18.16 16.37
CA ILE A 206 27.66 -18.65 14.98
C ILE A 206 28.80 -19.66 14.84
N GLU A 207 28.47 -20.95 14.94
CA GLU A 207 29.45 -22.03 14.96
C GLU A 207 30.26 -22.10 13.65
N ASP A 208 31.59 -22.21 13.79
CA ASP A 208 32.58 -22.12 12.71
C ASP A 208 32.43 -20.91 11.76
N ASN A 209 31.66 -19.88 12.14
CA ASN A 209 31.20 -18.79 11.27
C ASN A 209 30.41 -19.31 10.02
N THR A 210 29.87 -20.53 10.05
CA THR A 210 29.02 -21.07 8.98
C THR A 210 27.58 -20.57 9.14
N HIS A 211 27.05 -19.88 8.11
CA HIS A 211 25.70 -19.32 8.15
C HIS A 211 25.15 -18.97 6.76
N THR A 212 23.86 -18.68 6.70
CA THR A 212 23.21 -18.00 5.55
C THR A 212 22.24 -16.96 6.08
N PHE A 213 22.28 -15.75 5.54
CA PHE A 213 21.33 -14.68 5.85
C PHE A 213 20.44 -14.41 4.64
N GLU A 214 19.13 -14.56 4.82
CA GLU A 214 18.11 -14.29 3.80
C GLU A 214 17.22 -13.13 4.28
N MET A 215 16.87 -12.23 3.36
CA MET A 215 15.91 -11.16 3.58
C MET A 215 15.14 -10.93 2.28
N LEU A 216 13.83 -10.74 2.39
CA LEU A 216 12.94 -10.45 1.27
C LEU A 216 12.59 -8.95 1.30
N VAL A 217 12.65 -8.26 0.15
CA VAL A 217 12.40 -6.81 0.08
C VAL A 217 11.56 -6.42 -1.12
N TYR A 218 10.74 -5.38 -0.98
CA TYR A 218 9.99 -4.75 -2.07
C TYR A 218 10.33 -3.25 -2.11
N PRO A 219 11.27 -2.80 -2.96
CA PRO A 219 11.67 -1.40 -3.03
C PRO A 219 10.62 -0.57 -3.77
N TYR A 220 10.03 0.46 -3.16
CA TYR A 220 9.12 1.37 -3.87
C TYR A 220 9.90 2.34 -4.77
N SER A 221 11.01 2.87 -4.26
CA SER A 221 11.91 3.72 -5.04
C SER A 221 13.35 3.63 -4.53
N TRP A 222 14.26 4.25 -5.28
CA TRP A 222 15.66 4.37 -4.90
C TRP A 222 16.05 5.85 -4.87
N HIS A 223 16.56 6.33 -3.73
CA HIS A 223 17.08 7.68 -3.63
C HIS A 223 18.56 7.74 -4.08
N SER A 224 19.04 8.95 -4.41
CA SER A 224 20.37 9.17 -5.00
C SER A 224 21.57 8.90 -4.06
N GLY A 225 21.32 8.49 -2.82
CA GLY A 225 22.34 8.27 -1.78
C GLY A 225 22.72 6.80 -1.64
N THR A 226 22.83 6.33 -0.38
CA THR A 226 23.00 4.90 -0.06
C THR A 226 21.74 4.40 0.63
N ASN A 227 20.86 3.77 -0.15
CA ASN A 227 19.67 3.10 0.34
C ASN A 227 20.12 1.93 1.23
N TYR A 228 19.96 2.04 2.55
CA TYR A 228 20.41 1.01 3.50
C TYR A 228 19.21 0.13 3.86
N ILE A 229 19.23 -1.13 3.44
CA ILE A 229 18.14 -2.07 3.69
C ILE A 229 18.27 -2.63 5.11
N GLY A 230 19.36 -3.35 5.38
CA GLY A 230 19.54 -4.01 6.66
C GLY A 230 20.80 -4.87 6.74
N THR A 231 21.01 -5.48 7.91
CA THR A 231 22.07 -6.46 8.17
C THR A 231 21.80 -7.20 9.49
N TRP A 232 22.32 -8.41 9.66
CA TRP A 232 22.42 -8.99 11.00
C TRP A 232 23.57 -8.36 11.80
N ARG A 233 23.47 -8.40 13.13
CA ARG A 233 24.35 -7.69 14.06
C ARG A 233 24.93 -8.66 15.10
N GLY A 234 26.15 -8.37 15.57
CA GLY A 234 26.86 -9.19 16.56
C GLY A 234 27.80 -8.38 17.45
N LYS A 235 28.46 -9.06 18.40
CA LYS A 235 29.45 -8.52 19.35
C LYS A 235 30.70 -9.41 19.36
N ASP A 236 31.91 -8.88 19.11
CA ASP A 236 33.13 -9.69 19.24
C ASP A 236 33.50 -9.87 20.72
N THR A 237 33.14 -11.03 21.26
CA THR A 237 33.42 -11.45 22.64
C THR A 237 34.92 -11.62 22.93
N ASN A 238 35.77 -11.65 21.89
CA ASN A 238 37.23 -11.65 22.02
C ASN A 238 37.82 -10.23 22.07
N ASN A 239 37.06 -9.21 21.63
CA ASN A 239 37.51 -7.81 21.53
C ASN A 239 36.56 -6.87 22.30
N ASN A 240 36.50 -7.02 23.63
CA ASN A 240 35.72 -6.17 24.54
C ASN A 240 34.22 -6.02 24.19
N ASN A 241 33.62 -7.01 23.52
CA ASN A 241 32.25 -6.99 23.00
C ASN A 241 31.99 -5.89 21.94
N GLU A 242 32.99 -5.55 21.12
CA GLU A 242 32.84 -4.58 20.02
C GLU A 242 31.68 -4.98 19.08
N VAL A 243 30.71 -4.07 18.91
CA VAL A 243 29.49 -4.34 18.12
C VAL A 243 29.78 -4.20 16.62
N PHE A 244 29.52 -5.26 15.86
CA PHE A 244 29.78 -5.31 14.42
C PHE A 244 28.50 -5.57 13.60
N SER A 245 28.57 -5.23 12.31
CA SER A 245 27.59 -5.64 11.29
C SER A 245 28.13 -6.84 10.53
N GLY A 246 27.26 -7.78 10.20
CA GLY A 246 27.55 -8.82 9.22
C GLY A 246 27.63 -8.25 7.80
N CYS A 247 27.16 -9.03 6.82
CA CYS A 247 27.04 -8.56 5.45
C CYS A 247 25.96 -7.48 5.35
N GLU A 248 26.34 -6.24 4.98
CA GLU A 248 25.38 -5.13 4.86
C GLU A 248 24.67 -5.15 3.49
N LEU A 249 23.34 -5.16 3.50
CA LEU A 249 22.48 -5.06 2.32
C LEU A 249 22.25 -3.58 1.99
N ARG A 250 22.75 -3.13 0.83
CA ARG A 250 22.73 -1.73 0.41
C ARG A 250 22.61 -1.58 -1.10
N VAL A 251 21.96 -0.50 -1.53
CA VAL A 251 21.83 -0.08 -2.92
C VAL A 251 22.23 1.39 -3.03
N THR A 252 22.91 1.79 -4.10
CA THR A 252 23.46 3.15 -4.26
C THR A 252 22.97 3.84 -5.53
N GLY A 253 22.61 5.12 -5.40
CA GLY A 253 22.04 5.91 -6.49
C GLY A 253 20.58 5.58 -6.80
N ALA A 254 19.94 6.45 -7.57
CA ALA A 254 18.51 6.38 -7.87
C ALA A 254 18.11 5.36 -8.96
N THR A 255 18.99 4.42 -9.29
CA THR A 255 18.84 3.45 -10.39
C THR A 255 18.91 2.00 -9.91
N GLY A 256 18.72 1.76 -8.61
CA GLY A 256 18.75 0.42 -8.02
C GLY A 256 20.12 -0.29 -8.03
N ALA A 257 21.22 0.42 -8.31
CA ALA A 257 22.53 -0.21 -8.49
C ALA A 257 23.06 -0.84 -7.18
N SER A 258 23.35 -2.14 -7.24
CA SER A 258 23.71 -2.97 -6.09
C SER A 258 25.05 -2.58 -5.48
N ASN A 259 25.09 -2.58 -4.15
CA ASN A 259 26.29 -2.36 -3.34
C ASN A 259 26.27 -3.33 -2.14
N ILE A 260 25.83 -4.56 -2.42
CA ILE A 260 25.42 -5.54 -1.41
C ILE A 260 26.63 -6.33 -0.89
N GLY A 261 26.61 -6.65 0.40
CA GLY A 261 27.64 -7.44 1.06
C GLY A 261 28.87 -6.63 1.45
N ASN A 262 28.66 -5.43 2.02
CA ASN A 262 29.73 -4.67 2.65
C ASN A 262 30.21 -5.34 3.96
N ARG A 263 31.31 -4.83 4.56
CA ARG A 263 31.98 -5.38 5.75
C ARG A 263 32.50 -6.81 5.58
N GLN A 264 31.75 -7.80 6.09
CA GLN A 264 32.22 -9.14 6.40
C GLN A 264 32.56 -9.99 5.17
N CYS A 265 31.90 -9.71 4.04
CA CYS A 265 31.97 -10.50 2.82
C CYS A 265 32.55 -9.77 1.59
N ASP A 266 32.56 -8.43 1.59
CA ASP A 266 33.17 -7.57 0.55
C ASP A 266 32.71 -7.87 -0.91
N LEU A 267 31.47 -8.33 -1.07
CA LEU A 267 30.88 -8.76 -2.35
C LEU A 267 30.62 -7.61 -3.33
N THR A 268 30.68 -6.35 -2.87
CA THR A 268 30.18 -5.17 -3.57
C THR A 268 30.81 -4.95 -4.96
N LEU A 269 32.10 -5.27 -5.13
CA LEU A 269 32.78 -5.15 -6.42
C LEU A 269 32.27 -6.17 -7.45
N ALA A 270 31.83 -7.35 -6.99
CA ALA A 270 31.32 -8.41 -7.86
C ALA A 270 29.86 -8.19 -8.27
N ASN A 271 29.06 -7.46 -7.47
CA ASN A 271 27.67 -7.12 -7.81
C ASN A 271 27.45 -5.68 -8.35
N GLN A 272 28.48 -4.85 -8.49
CA GLN A 272 28.36 -3.42 -8.88
C GLN A 272 27.60 -3.13 -10.20
N ASN A 273 27.46 -4.12 -11.09
CA ASN A 273 26.75 -3.99 -12.37
C ASN A 273 25.31 -4.54 -12.33
N ILE A 274 24.85 -5.01 -11.17
CA ILE A 274 23.50 -5.54 -10.96
C ILE A 274 22.60 -4.39 -10.49
N THR A 275 21.41 -4.26 -11.08
CA THR A 275 20.34 -3.39 -10.59
C THR A 275 19.26 -4.23 -9.95
N LEU A 276 18.79 -3.82 -8.78
CA LEU A 276 17.56 -4.35 -8.19
C LEU A 276 16.36 -3.57 -8.78
N PRO A 277 15.27 -4.25 -9.17
CA PRO A 277 14.04 -3.57 -9.59
C PRO A 277 13.44 -2.75 -8.44
N ALA A 278 12.48 -1.90 -8.80
CA ALA A 278 11.55 -1.28 -7.87
C ALA A 278 10.12 -1.74 -8.23
N ASN A 279 9.23 -1.79 -7.25
CA ASN A 279 7.87 -2.34 -7.31
C ASN A 279 7.85 -3.82 -7.74
N GLN A 280 8.78 -4.61 -7.18
CA GLN A 280 8.93 -6.06 -7.36
C GLN A 280 9.59 -6.67 -6.12
N TRP A 281 9.26 -7.92 -5.77
CA TRP A 281 9.91 -8.63 -4.66
C TRP A 281 11.29 -9.17 -5.05
N VAL A 282 12.25 -8.92 -4.15
CA VAL A 282 13.64 -9.34 -4.30
C VAL A 282 14.07 -10.13 -3.07
N ARG A 283 14.25 -11.44 -3.22
CA ARG A 283 14.90 -12.30 -2.23
C ARG A 283 16.41 -12.11 -2.32
N LEU A 284 16.99 -11.49 -1.29
CA LEU A 284 18.43 -11.30 -1.11
C LEU A 284 18.97 -12.36 -0.17
N THR A 285 19.88 -13.20 -0.64
CA THR A 285 20.43 -14.32 0.15
C THR A 285 21.95 -14.32 0.10
N ILE A 286 22.60 -14.28 1.27
CA ILE A 286 24.06 -14.33 1.40
C ILE A 286 24.47 -15.57 2.19
N THR A 287 25.15 -16.51 1.53
CA THR A 287 25.67 -17.73 2.16
C THR A 287 27.14 -17.55 2.58
N CYS A 288 27.55 -18.25 3.64
CA CYS A 288 28.92 -18.26 4.16
C CYS A 288 29.37 -19.69 4.52
N ASP A 289 30.27 -20.25 3.72
CA ASP A 289 31.03 -21.46 4.07
C ASP A 289 32.15 -21.09 5.06
N GLY A 290 31.86 -21.28 6.34
CA GLY A 290 32.77 -20.97 7.44
C GLY A 290 34.12 -21.67 7.32
N THR A 291 34.15 -22.89 6.76
CA THR A 291 35.38 -23.69 6.59
C THR A 291 36.44 -23.00 5.72
N LYS A 292 36.01 -22.07 4.85
CA LYS A 292 36.89 -21.29 3.96
C LYS A 292 37.35 -19.97 4.56
N THR A 293 36.75 -19.53 5.67
CA THR A 293 36.95 -18.18 6.21
C THR A 293 38.28 -17.99 6.93
N GLY A 294 38.95 -19.08 7.34
CA GLY A 294 40.25 -19.04 8.01
C GLY A 294 41.45 -18.72 7.12
N GLN A 295 41.32 -18.65 5.78
CA GLN A 295 42.48 -18.62 4.87
C GLN A 295 42.53 -17.47 3.85
N ASN A 296 41.42 -16.77 3.57
CA ASN A 296 41.29 -15.76 2.47
C ASN A 296 41.66 -16.26 1.05
N THR A 297 41.89 -17.55 0.85
CA THR A 297 42.32 -18.18 -0.41
C THR A 297 41.17 -18.70 -1.25
N GLU A 298 40.08 -19.15 -0.62
CA GLU A 298 38.93 -19.81 -1.24
C GLU A 298 37.65 -18.95 -1.13
N VAL A 299 36.64 -19.26 -1.95
CA VAL A 299 35.38 -18.50 -2.03
C VAL A 299 34.43 -18.95 -0.92
N ALA A 300 34.37 -18.16 0.15
CA ALA A 300 33.50 -18.41 1.30
C ALA A 300 32.10 -17.82 1.14
N TYR A 301 31.98 -16.67 0.47
CA TYR A 301 30.74 -15.89 0.41
C TYR A 301 30.12 -15.89 -0.98
N ARG A 302 28.79 -15.98 -1.04
CA ARG A 302 27.99 -15.84 -2.26
C ARG A 302 26.79 -14.94 -1.99
N LEU A 303 26.41 -14.13 -2.97
CA LEU A 303 25.14 -13.40 -3.03
C LEU A 303 24.28 -14.03 -4.11
N TYR A 304 23.07 -14.41 -3.72
CA TYR A 304 22.00 -14.82 -4.62
C TYR A 304 20.92 -13.73 -4.64
N ILE A 305 20.35 -13.51 -5.82
CA ILE A 305 19.17 -12.67 -6.02
C ILE A 305 18.12 -13.52 -6.73
N ASN A 306 16.92 -13.61 -6.15
CA ASN A 306 15.80 -14.41 -6.65
C ASN A 306 16.19 -15.86 -7.06
N GLY A 307 17.10 -16.46 -6.28
CA GLY A 307 17.58 -17.83 -6.46
C GLY A 307 18.90 -17.99 -7.23
N GLU A 308 19.35 -16.99 -8.00
CA GLU A 308 20.54 -17.11 -8.88
C GLU A 308 21.79 -16.46 -8.25
N GLU A 309 22.96 -17.13 -8.34
CA GLU A 309 24.25 -16.57 -7.85
C GLU A 309 24.68 -15.41 -8.76
N VAL A 310 24.66 -14.18 -8.23
CA VAL A 310 25.05 -12.96 -8.97
C VAL A 310 26.45 -12.47 -8.62
N ALA A 311 27.00 -12.88 -7.48
CA ALA A 311 28.34 -12.49 -7.04
C ALA A 311 28.89 -13.47 -6.00
N SER A 312 30.20 -13.68 -6.00
CA SER A 312 30.88 -14.46 -4.95
C SER A 312 32.28 -13.95 -4.65
N ALA A 313 32.71 -14.14 -3.39
CA ALA A 313 33.90 -13.52 -2.84
C ALA A 313 34.69 -14.46 -1.91
N LYS A 314 36.00 -14.25 -1.92
CA LYS A 314 36.90 -14.74 -0.88
C LYS A 314 36.74 -13.87 0.36
N PRO A 315 36.91 -14.39 1.58
CA PRO A 315 36.90 -13.55 2.77
C PRO A 315 37.97 -12.46 2.65
N THR A 316 37.59 -11.22 2.92
CA THR A 316 38.54 -10.11 3.02
C THR A 316 38.73 -9.71 4.47
N LYS A 317 39.77 -8.93 4.74
CA LYS A 317 40.18 -8.59 6.11
C LYS A 317 39.30 -7.48 6.75
N ARG A 318 38.12 -7.15 6.22
CA ARG A 318 37.52 -5.80 6.39
C ARG A 318 36.64 -5.64 7.65
N TRP A 319 37.24 -5.10 8.72
CA TRP A 319 36.53 -4.70 9.95
C TRP A 319 36.61 -3.20 10.27
N GLY A 320 35.46 -2.61 10.61
CA GLY A 320 35.33 -1.29 11.23
C GLY A 320 35.85 -0.07 10.42
N PRO A 321 35.78 1.14 11.01
CA PRO A 321 36.55 2.31 10.56
C PRO A 321 38.01 2.33 11.09
N SER A 322 38.37 1.38 11.97
CA SER A 322 39.46 1.54 12.95
C SER A 322 40.35 0.32 13.19
N SER A 323 40.07 -0.87 12.61
CA SER A 323 40.80 -2.10 12.97
C SER A 323 42.23 -2.16 12.41
N SER A 324 43.19 -2.54 13.26
CA SER A 324 44.63 -2.54 12.93
C SER A 324 45.19 -3.91 12.52
N GLN A 325 44.63 -5.02 13.00
CA GLN A 325 44.90 -6.35 12.45
C GLN A 325 43.68 -7.28 12.53
N ARG A 326 43.62 -8.23 11.60
CA ARG A 326 42.37 -8.60 10.93
C ARG A 326 42.36 -10.09 10.52
N PHE A 327 42.03 -10.97 11.47
CA PHE A 327 41.74 -12.41 11.24
C PHE A 327 41.03 -13.04 12.46
N LYS A 328 39.72 -12.80 12.56
CA LYS A 328 38.68 -13.61 13.21
C LYS A 328 37.37 -13.03 12.68
N VAL A 329 36.48 -13.88 12.19
CA VAL A 329 35.21 -13.44 11.58
C VAL A 329 34.09 -13.57 12.62
N GLY A 330 32.97 -12.87 12.44
CA GLY A 330 31.95 -12.65 13.46
C GLY A 330 31.31 -13.94 13.97
N TYR A 331 31.75 -14.42 15.14
CA TYR A 331 31.23 -15.63 15.79
C TYR A 331 29.91 -15.42 16.54
N THR A 332 29.23 -14.28 16.41
CA THR A 332 28.02 -14.02 17.22
C THR A 332 26.91 -13.30 16.47
N LEU A 333 25.67 -13.68 16.79
CA LEU A 333 24.43 -13.03 16.40
C LEU A 333 23.76 -12.48 17.65
N THR A 334 23.34 -11.21 17.62
CA THR A 334 22.65 -10.54 18.75
C THR A 334 21.35 -9.85 18.33
N GLY A 335 20.98 -9.90 17.06
CA GLY A 335 19.81 -9.21 16.51
C GLY A 335 19.99 -8.77 15.05
N ILE A 336 19.05 -7.96 14.58
CA ILE A 336 18.96 -7.45 13.20
C ILE A 336 18.93 -5.91 13.22
N GLN A 337 19.62 -5.28 12.27
CA GLN A 337 19.49 -3.85 11.99
C GLN A 337 18.62 -3.64 10.75
N PHE A 338 17.58 -2.83 10.93
CA PHE A 338 16.71 -2.31 9.88
C PHE A 338 17.14 -0.88 9.56
N GLY A 339 17.40 -0.58 8.29
CA GLY A 339 17.80 0.76 7.88
C GLY A 339 19.09 1.29 8.55
N ASN A 340 19.30 2.60 8.43
CA ASN A 340 20.34 3.34 9.13
C ASN A 340 19.78 4.60 9.82
N THR A 341 20.24 4.93 11.03
CA THR A 341 19.85 6.15 11.79
C THR A 341 20.34 7.47 11.17
N SER A 342 20.77 7.47 9.89
CA SER A 342 21.10 8.65 9.10
C SER A 342 20.00 8.86 8.06
N SER A 343 19.33 10.01 8.10
CA SER A 343 18.24 10.37 7.17
C SER A 343 18.68 10.54 5.71
N SER A 344 19.97 10.43 5.42
CA SER A 344 20.54 10.34 4.06
C SER A 344 20.75 8.89 3.57
N MET A 345 20.34 7.90 4.36
CA MET A 345 20.56 6.47 4.14
C MET A 345 19.32 5.62 4.47
N TYR A 346 18.13 6.13 4.15
CA TYR A 346 16.87 5.42 4.41
C TYR A 346 16.61 4.32 3.36
N PHE A 347 15.52 3.57 3.49
CA PHE A 347 15.07 2.59 2.50
C PHE A 347 13.55 2.76 2.26
N ASP A 348 13.19 3.02 1.00
CA ASP A 348 11.81 3.23 0.58
C ASP A 348 11.25 1.92 0.03
N GLY A 349 10.38 1.26 0.79
CA GLY A 349 9.97 -0.12 0.50
C GLY A 349 9.51 -0.93 1.72
N LEU A 350 9.17 -2.18 1.46
CA LEU A 350 8.87 -3.20 2.47
C LEU A 350 10.06 -4.13 2.72
N ILE A 351 10.14 -4.67 3.93
CA ILE A 351 10.99 -5.81 4.29
C ILE A 351 10.10 -6.95 4.78
N SER A 352 10.41 -8.18 4.39
CA SER A 352 9.68 -9.40 4.77
C SER A 352 10.63 -10.59 4.98
N ASP A 353 10.10 -11.70 5.50
CA ASP A 353 10.64 -13.07 5.48
C ASP A 353 12.18 -13.15 5.60
N ILE A 354 12.64 -12.92 6.83
CA ILE A 354 14.03 -12.80 7.24
C ILE A 354 14.47 -14.07 7.95
N ARG A 355 15.51 -14.73 7.45
CA ARG A 355 16.00 -16.00 7.98
C ARG A 355 17.49 -15.93 8.23
N MET A 356 17.94 -16.50 9.35
CA MET A 356 19.35 -16.63 9.68
C MET A 356 19.66 -18.10 9.97
N TRP A 357 20.32 -18.78 9.04
CA TRP A 357 20.59 -20.22 9.08
C TRP A 357 21.93 -20.55 9.73
N LYS A 358 22.01 -21.74 10.34
CA LYS A 358 23.21 -22.42 10.86
C LYS A 358 24.05 -23.11 9.77
N LYS A 359 23.63 -23.02 8.51
CA LYS A 359 24.21 -23.70 7.35
C LYS A 359 24.61 -22.68 6.28
N CYS A 360 25.66 -22.98 5.52
CA CYS A 360 25.83 -22.43 4.18
C CYS A 360 24.87 -23.19 3.25
N LEU A 361 23.80 -22.54 2.77
CA LEU A 361 22.89 -23.19 1.82
C LEU A 361 23.60 -23.42 0.47
N THR A 362 23.24 -24.51 -0.19
CA THR A 362 23.55 -24.80 -1.60
C THR A 362 22.71 -23.94 -2.54
N ALA A 363 23.10 -23.81 -3.82
CA ALA A 363 22.32 -23.06 -4.80
C ALA A 363 20.92 -23.68 -5.00
N GLU A 364 20.84 -25.01 -4.90
CA GLU A 364 19.63 -25.81 -4.96
C GLU A 364 18.70 -25.53 -3.76
N GLU A 365 19.23 -25.47 -2.54
CA GLU A 365 18.47 -25.08 -1.35
C GLU A 365 18.01 -23.62 -1.42
N VAL A 366 18.84 -22.68 -1.87
CA VAL A 366 18.46 -21.26 -2.03
C VAL A 366 17.33 -21.08 -3.04
N LYS A 367 17.30 -21.88 -4.13
CA LYS A 367 16.18 -21.89 -5.08
C LYS A 367 14.94 -22.55 -4.51
N ALA A 368 15.06 -23.70 -3.85
CA ALA A 368 13.92 -24.38 -3.23
C ALA A 368 13.24 -23.51 -2.14
N ASN A 369 14.04 -22.76 -1.38
CA ASN A 369 13.59 -21.89 -0.29
C ASN A 369 13.09 -20.50 -0.75
N LEU A 370 13.06 -20.22 -2.06
CA LEU A 370 12.86 -18.88 -2.63
C LEU A 370 11.54 -18.21 -2.19
N ARG A 371 10.43 -18.95 -2.24
CA ARG A 371 9.11 -18.51 -1.75
C ARG A 371 8.91 -18.88 -0.28
N THR A 372 8.91 -20.17 0.05
CA THR A 372 8.64 -20.69 1.40
C THR A 372 9.69 -21.73 1.83
N ILE A 373 9.68 -22.16 3.10
CA ILE A 373 10.55 -23.22 3.62
C ILE A 373 9.75 -24.37 4.21
N ALA A 374 10.22 -25.61 4.02
CA ALA A 374 9.49 -26.82 4.37
C ALA A 374 9.21 -27.01 5.88
N SER A 375 9.93 -26.30 6.76
CA SER A 375 9.58 -26.18 8.18
C SER A 375 10.10 -24.85 8.74
N PRO A 376 9.24 -24.04 9.40
CA PRO A 376 9.69 -22.81 10.06
C PRO A 376 10.59 -23.11 11.27
N SER A 377 10.34 -24.22 11.98
CA SER A 377 11.04 -24.63 13.20
C SER A 377 12.20 -25.60 12.94
N SER A 378 12.89 -25.44 11.80
CA SER A 378 14.05 -26.30 11.50
C SER A 378 15.16 -26.10 12.54
N SER A 379 15.82 -27.20 12.92
CA SER A 379 17.01 -27.17 13.80
C SER A 379 18.15 -26.33 13.23
N ASP A 380 18.09 -26.04 11.93
CA ASP A 380 19.09 -25.36 11.13
C ASP A 380 18.92 -23.83 11.08
N LEU A 381 17.96 -23.26 11.82
CA LEU A 381 17.77 -21.80 11.94
C LEU A 381 18.30 -21.27 13.28
N TYR A 382 19.04 -20.16 13.26
CA TYR A 382 19.27 -19.31 14.43
C TYR A 382 18.05 -18.42 14.73
N GLY A 383 17.30 -18.03 13.71
CA GLY A 383 16.07 -17.24 13.84
C GLY A 383 15.32 -17.13 12.50
N TYR A 384 14.00 -16.99 12.57
CA TYR A 384 13.14 -16.77 11.41
C TYR A 384 12.01 -15.81 11.77
N TRP A 385 12.04 -14.61 11.20
CA TRP A 385 11.01 -13.59 11.35
C TRP A 385 10.28 -13.46 10.03
N LYS A 386 8.99 -13.81 10.02
CA LYS A 386 8.20 -13.80 8.78
C LYS A 386 7.78 -12.41 8.33
N LEU A 387 7.52 -11.52 9.30
CA LEU A 387 6.92 -10.20 9.08
C LEU A 387 5.48 -10.31 8.54
N ASP A 388 4.73 -11.30 9.06
CA ASP A 388 3.32 -11.59 8.77
C ASP A 388 2.36 -11.20 9.91
N GLU A 389 2.82 -10.47 10.93
CA GLU A 389 2.06 -10.14 12.13
C GLU A 389 0.89 -9.15 11.90
N GLY A 390 0.99 -8.26 10.91
CA GLY A 390 -0.06 -7.31 10.50
C GLY A 390 -0.36 -6.17 11.48
N GLU A 391 -0.10 -6.34 12.78
CA GLU A 391 -0.23 -5.32 13.83
C GLU A 391 0.86 -5.43 14.91
N GLY A 392 0.87 -4.48 15.85
CA GLY A 392 1.78 -4.49 16.99
C GLY A 392 3.24 -4.13 16.65
N ASN A 393 4.14 -4.36 17.63
CA ASN A 393 5.53 -3.86 17.59
C ASN A 393 6.63 -4.93 17.76
N THR A 394 6.29 -6.21 17.65
CA THR A 394 7.22 -7.32 17.91
C THR A 394 7.21 -8.32 16.77
N LEU A 395 8.33 -8.41 16.06
CA LEU A 395 8.57 -9.41 15.02
C LEU A 395 8.84 -10.77 15.72
N LYS A 396 8.07 -11.79 15.39
CA LYS A 396 8.05 -13.08 16.07
C LYS A 396 9.03 -14.07 15.46
N ASP A 397 9.79 -14.74 16.34
CA ASP A 397 10.69 -15.81 15.93
C ASP A 397 9.93 -17.12 15.69
N SER A 398 9.47 -17.30 14.45
CA SER A 398 8.83 -18.52 13.94
C SER A 398 9.73 -19.76 14.00
N SER A 399 11.04 -19.62 14.24
CA SER A 399 11.93 -20.79 14.42
C SER A 399 11.80 -21.47 15.78
N GLY A 400 11.16 -20.82 16.76
CA GLY A 400 11.00 -21.34 18.12
C GLY A 400 12.27 -21.28 18.97
N ASN A 401 13.31 -20.54 18.54
CA ASN A 401 14.48 -20.24 19.38
C ASN A 401 14.19 -19.13 20.42
N GLY A 402 13.06 -18.43 20.31
CA GLY A 402 12.62 -17.40 21.25
C GLY A 402 13.18 -16.00 20.97
N ARG A 403 13.68 -15.76 19.76
CA ARG A 403 14.44 -14.55 19.39
C ARG A 403 13.56 -13.44 18.81
N ASP A 404 12.45 -13.17 19.47
CA ASP A 404 11.56 -12.05 19.15
C ASP A 404 12.34 -10.72 19.08
N LEU A 405 11.98 -9.86 18.12
CA LEU A 405 12.58 -8.55 17.93
C LEU A 405 11.52 -7.45 18.15
N THR A 406 11.61 -6.75 19.28
CA THR A 406 10.64 -5.72 19.69
C THR A 406 11.15 -4.31 19.43
N PHE A 407 10.42 -3.54 18.65
CA PHE A 407 10.61 -2.09 18.47
C PHE A 407 10.21 -1.31 19.74
N PRO A 408 10.82 -0.13 20.00
CA PRO A 408 10.38 0.73 21.10
C PRO A 408 8.93 1.19 20.88
N ALA A 409 8.19 1.47 21.96
CA ALA A 409 6.78 1.89 21.89
C ALA A 409 6.54 3.25 21.21
N SER A 410 7.61 3.99 20.88
CA SER A 410 7.60 5.23 20.09
C SER A 410 7.78 5.00 18.58
N ALA A 411 8.04 3.76 18.13
CA ALA A 411 8.14 3.43 16.71
C ALA A 411 6.76 3.44 16.05
N ASN A 412 6.57 4.31 15.06
CA ASN A 412 5.38 4.30 14.20
C ASN A 412 5.51 3.16 13.18
N ILE A 413 5.02 1.98 13.55
CA ILE A 413 5.10 0.76 12.76
C ILE A 413 3.89 0.69 11.83
N ILE A 414 4.18 0.59 10.54
CA ILE A 414 3.19 0.43 9.48
C ILE A 414 3.44 -0.92 8.84
N TRP A 415 2.40 -1.74 8.80
CA TRP A 415 2.36 -2.99 8.04
C TRP A 415 1.68 -2.72 6.69
N ASN A 416 2.18 -3.37 5.64
CA ASN A 416 1.54 -3.39 4.32
C ASN A 416 1.80 -4.76 3.67
N ALA A 417 1.22 -5.01 2.50
CA ALA A 417 1.59 -6.15 1.67
C ALA A 417 1.60 -5.77 0.19
N GLU A 418 2.35 -6.53 -0.59
CA GLU A 418 2.46 -6.37 -2.04
C GLU A 418 2.34 -7.77 -2.70
N PHE A 419 1.87 -7.81 -3.94
CA PHE A 419 1.63 -9.06 -4.66
C PHE A 419 2.88 -9.92 -4.81
N ASN A 420 2.72 -11.24 -4.72
CA ASN A 420 3.82 -12.21 -4.76
C ASN A 420 4.30 -12.49 -6.19
N ASP A 421 5.04 -11.53 -6.75
CA ASP A 421 5.69 -11.60 -8.07
C ASP A 421 7.02 -12.37 -8.07
N LEU A 422 7.42 -12.98 -6.95
CA LEU A 422 8.59 -13.85 -6.89
C LEU A 422 8.49 -14.97 -7.94
N PRO A 423 9.61 -15.42 -8.53
CA PRO A 423 9.61 -16.57 -9.43
C PRO A 423 8.87 -17.77 -8.84
N GLN A 424 8.07 -18.43 -9.68
CA GLN A 424 7.45 -19.71 -9.34
C GLN A 424 8.52 -20.80 -9.19
N ASN A 425 8.29 -21.75 -8.29
CA ASN A 425 9.13 -22.94 -8.19
C ASN A 425 8.80 -23.89 -9.38
N ASN A 426 9.78 -24.13 -10.25
CA ASN A 426 9.67 -25.08 -11.39
C ASN A 426 9.76 -26.55 -10.93
#